data_AF-A0A326GAI6-F1
#
_entry.id   AF-A0A326GAI6-F1
#
_cell.length_a   1.000
_cell.length_b   1.000
_cell.length_c   1.000
_cell.angle_alpha   90.00
_cell.angle_beta   90.00
_cell.angle_gamma   90.00
#
_symmetry.space_group_name_H-M   'P 1'
#
loop_
_entity.id
_entity.type
_entity.pdbx_description
1 polymer ?
#
loop_
_entity_poly.entity_id
_entity_poly.type
_entity_poly.pdbx_seq_one_letter_code
_entity_poly.pdbx_strand_id
1 'polypeptide(L)' 'SWKKSADKVTLVWRESGVTIGGEPERKGFGSLLMTSAARQFGGSVEREFGQDGLVVTIELPYSDAPDGLATDPRAT' A
#
# COMPACT_ATOMS: atom_id res chain seq x y z
N SER A 1 4.16 10.38 -2.12
CA SER A 1 5.56 10.05 -1.75
C SER A 1 5.65 8.58 -1.38
N TRP A 2 6.83 7.95 -1.49
CA TRP A 2 7.04 6.58 -1.01
C TRP A 2 8.33 6.48 -0.20
N LYS A 3 8.42 5.46 0.66
CA LYS A 3 9.60 5.12 1.47
C LYS A 3 9.74 3.60 1.58
N LYS A 4 10.96 3.15 1.77
CA LYS A 4 11.31 1.74 2.00
C LYS A 4 12.04 1.60 3.34
N SER A 5 11.75 0.54 4.08
CA SER A 5 12.52 0.00 5.19
C SER A 5 13.02 -1.41 4.84
N ALA A 6 13.74 -2.06 5.74
CA ALA A 6 14.26 -3.41 5.54
C ALA A 6 13.17 -4.46 5.28
N ASP A 7 11.97 -4.24 5.83
CA ASP A 7 10.85 -5.17 5.93
C ASP A 7 9.54 -4.67 5.27
N LYS A 8 9.51 -3.43 4.76
CA LYS A 8 8.28 -2.78 4.30
C LYS A 8 8.52 -1.69 3.25
N VAL A 9 7.55 -1.51 2.37
CA VAL A 9 7.38 -0.32 1.53
C VAL A 9 6.11 0.42 1.95
N THR A 10 6.22 1.72 2.16
CA THR A 10 5.09 2.61 2.46
C THR A 10 4.90 3.62 1.33
N LEU A 11 3.71 3.63 0.72
CA LEU A 11 3.29 4.62 -0.28
C LEU A 11 2.23 5.53 0.32
N VAL A 12 2.45 6.84 0.23
CA VAL A 12 1.48 7.88 0.60
C VAL A 12 1.05 8.59 -0.68
N TRP A 13 -0.19 8.36 -1.09
CA TRP A 13 -0.84 9.07 -2.19
C TRP A 13 -1.74 10.15 -1.61
N ARG A 14 -1.56 11.40 -2.07
CA ARG A 14 -2.41 12.53 -1.74
C ARG A 14 -3.12 13.02 -2.99
N GLU A 15 -4.44 13.18 -2.89
CA GLU A 15 -5.26 13.91 -3.85
C GLU A 15 -5.67 15.24 -3.22
N SER A 16 -5.61 16.31 -3.99
CA SER A 16 -5.91 17.67 -3.55
C SER A 16 -6.79 18.40 -4.54
N GLY A 17 -7.47 19.46 -4.10
CA GLY A 17 -8.28 20.32 -4.96
C GLY A 17 -9.79 20.09 -4.83
N VAL A 18 -10.21 19.19 -3.94
CA VAL A 18 -11.61 18.96 -3.59
C VAL A 18 -11.72 18.77 -2.09
N THR A 19 -12.58 19.54 -1.45
CA THR A 19 -12.98 19.31 -0.05
C THR A 19 -13.88 18.11 0.03
N ILE A 20 -13.48 17.10 0.80
CA ILE A 20 -14.30 15.91 1.01
C ILE A 20 -14.99 16.04 2.38
N GLY A 21 -16.33 16.06 2.36
CA GLY A 21 -17.16 16.26 3.57
C GLY A 21 -17.18 15.09 4.56
N GLY A 22 -16.41 14.03 4.30
CA GLY A 22 -16.36 12.81 5.10
C GLY A 22 -16.14 11.56 4.25
N GLU A 23 -16.02 10.39 4.89
CA GLU A 23 -15.91 9.13 4.14
C GLU A 23 -17.17 8.92 3.28
N PRO A 24 -17.00 8.62 1.97
CA PRO A 24 -18.14 8.31 1.11
C PRO A 24 -18.89 7.06 1.60
N GLU A 25 -20.23 7.13 1.66
CA GLU A 25 -21.07 5.98 2.06
C GLU A 25 -20.89 4.75 1.15
N ARG A 26 -20.56 4.98 -0.13
CA ARG A 26 -20.48 3.93 -1.13
C ARG A 26 -19.01 3.59 -1.45
N LYS A 27 -18.66 2.31 -1.29
CA LYS A 27 -17.36 1.78 -1.75
C LYS A 27 -17.46 1.34 -3.21
N GLY A 28 -16.83 2.10 -4.10
CA GLY A 28 -16.77 1.81 -5.52
C GLY A 28 -15.66 0.82 -5.91
N PHE A 29 -15.52 0.58 -7.22
CA PHE A 29 -14.51 -0.32 -7.77
C PHE A 29 -13.08 0.04 -7.31
N GLY A 30 -12.71 1.32 -7.28
CA GLY A 30 -11.40 1.77 -6.82
C GLY A 30 -11.09 1.32 -5.39
N SER A 31 -12.03 1.51 -4.46
CA SER A 31 -11.88 1.08 -3.06
C SER A 31 -11.69 -0.43 -2.93
N LEU A 32 -12.40 -1.21 -3.74
CA LEU A 32 -12.28 -2.67 -3.77
C LEU A 32 -10.93 -3.11 -4.35
N LEU A 33 -10.49 -2.49 -5.45
CA LEU A 33 -9.23 -2.79 -6.11
C LEU A 33 -8.03 -2.54 -5.17
N MET A 34 -8.03 -1.41 -4.46
CA MET A 34 -6.96 -1.08 -3.52
C MET A 34 -6.90 -2.07 -2.36
N THR A 35 -8.06 -2.39 -1.79
CA THR A 35 -8.16 -3.34 -0.67
C THR A 35 -7.71 -4.75 -1.07
N SER A 36 -8.13 -5.23 -2.26
CA SER A 36 -7.76 -6.55 -2.74
C SER A 36 -6.28 -6.64 -3.12
N ALA A 37 -5.73 -5.60 -3.75
CA ALA A 37 -4.32 -5.53 -4.10
C ALA A 37 -3.43 -5.60 -2.86
N ALA A 38 -3.66 -4.74 -1.86
CA ALA A 38 -2.84 -4.78 -0.64
C ALA A 38 -2.94 -6.13 0.07
N ARG A 39 -4.15 -6.71 0.17
CA ARG A 39 -4.34 -8.02 0.78
C ARG A 39 -3.58 -9.14 0.05
N GLN A 40 -3.48 -9.10 -1.28
CA GLN A 40 -2.73 -10.10 -2.06
C GLN A 40 -1.24 -10.10 -1.72
N PHE A 41 -0.69 -8.94 -1.36
CA PHE A 41 0.71 -8.80 -0.95
C PHE A 41 0.90 -8.90 0.57
N GLY A 42 -0.14 -9.24 1.35
CA GLY A 42 -0.07 -9.27 2.81
C GLY A 42 0.06 -7.89 3.46
N GLY A 43 -0.31 -6.84 2.73
CA GLY A 43 -0.24 -5.44 3.16
C GLY A 43 -1.58 -4.86 3.62
N SER A 44 -1.58 -3.55 3.86
CA SER A 44 -2.74 -2.78 4.30
C SER A 44 -2.96 -1.51 3.46
N VAL A 45 -4.19 -1.01 3.48
CA VAL A 45 -4.56 0.30 2.93
C VAL A 45 -5.40 1.06 3.94
N GLU A 46 -4.95 2.25 4.29
CA GLU A 46 -5.68 3.22 5.10
C GLU A 46 -6.04 4.43 4.24
N ARG A 47 -7.20 5.03 4.52
CA ARG A 47 -7.77 6.15 3.76
C ARG A 47 -8.29 7.19 4.72
N GLU A 48 -7.84 8.41 4.55
CA GLU A 48 -8.25 9.58 5.34
C GLU A 48 -8.87 10.60 4.39
N PHE A 49 -10.16 10.87 4.60
CA PHE A 49 -10.91 11.88 3.85
C PHE A 49 -10.98 13.14 4.71
N GLY A 50 -10.47 14.25 4.19
CA GLY A 50 -10.41 15.51 4.91
C GLY A 50 -10.69 16.72 4.03
N GLN A 51 -10.61 17.90 4.65
CA GLN A 51 -10.88 19.15 3.95
C GLN A 51 -9.89 19.45 2.82
N ASP A 52 -8.67 18.92 2.93
CA ASP A 52 -7.59 19.10 1.95
C ASP A 52 -7.61 18.05 0.82
N GLY A 53 -8.54 17.09 0.89
CA GLY A 53 -8.68 16.00 -0.07
C GLY A 53 -8.53 14.61 0.55
N LEU A 54 -7.99 13.67 -0.22
CA LEU A 54 -7.82 12.27 0.17
C LEU A 54 -6.34 11.99 0.44
N VAL A 55 -6.06 11.35 1.57
CA VAL A 55 -4.76 10.72 1.85
C VAL A 55 -4.95 9.20 1.90
N VAL A 56 -4.14 8.49 1.13
CA VAL A 56 -4.09 7.04 1.13
C VAL A 56 -2.71 6.60 1.57
N THR A 57 -2.66 5.77 2.61
CA THR A 57 -1.44 5.12 3.07
C THR A 57 -1.53 3.64 2.72
N ILE A 58 -0.60 3.16 1.90
CA ILE A 58 -0.48 1.76 1.51
C ILE A 58 0.81 1.23 2.09
N GLU A 59 0.71 0.11 2.82
CA GLU A 59 1.83 -0.58 3.42
C GLU A 59 1.95 -1.98 2.85
N LEU A 60 3.09 -2.31 2.27
CA LEU A 60 3.34 -3.62 1.67
C LEU A 60 4.57 -4.24 2.33
N PRO A 61 4.52 -5.52 2.76
CA PRO A 61 5.70 -6.28 3.14
C PRO A 61 6.73 -6.26 2.00
N TYR A 62 7.99 -6.08 2.36
CA TYR A 62 9.11 -6.07 1.43
C TYR A 62 10.32 -6.67 2.13
N SER A 63 11.15 -7.47 1.46
CA SER A 63 12.42 -7.91 2.05
C SER A 63 13.56 -7.39 1.21
N ASP A 64 14.53 -6.76 1.86
CA ASP A 64 15.80 -6.38 1.21
C ASP A 64 16.77 -7.57 1.12
N ALA A 65 16.39 -8.73 1.67
CA ALA A 65 17.15 -9.94 1.45
C ALA A 65 17.14 -10.24 -0.05
N PRO A 66 18.30 -10.51 -0.67
CA PRO A 66 18.31 -11.07 -2.02
C PRO A 66 17.43 -12.32 -1.98
N ASP A 67 16.51 -12.41 -2.94
CA ASP A 67 15.58 -13.53 -3.07
C ASP A 67 16.36 -14.82 -2.84
N GLY A 68 15.99 -15.60 -1.82
CA GLY A 68 16.74 -16.74 -1.29
C GLY A 68 16.79 -17.96 -2.22
N LEU A 69 16.90 -17.73 -3.54
CA LEU A 69 16.90 -18.72 -4.61
C LEU A 69 18.26 -18.86 -5.31
N ALA A 70 19.37 -18.55 -4.63
CA ALA A 70 20.70 -18.89 -5.13
C ALA A 70 21.68 -19.30 -4.02
N THR A 71 21.28 -20.25 -3.18
CA THR A 71 22.24 -21.21 -2.61
C THR A 71 21.55 -22.56 -2.47
N ASP A 72 21.63 -23.40 -3.50
CA ASP A 72 21.52 -24.84 -3.32
C ASP A 72 22.93 -25.39 -3.04
N PRO A 73 23.25 -25.79 -1.81
CA PRO A 73 24.54 -26.39 -1.46
C PRO A 73 24.64 -27.90 -1.78
N ARG A 74 23.70 -28.51 -2.52
CA ARG A 74 23.77 -29.95 -2.88
C ARG A 74 24.37 -30.26 -4.25
N ALA A 75 25.04 -29.30 -4.89
CA ALA A 75 25.93 -29.58 -6.01
C ALA A 75 27.32 -30.03 -5.51
N THR A 76 27.42 -31.23 -4.94
CA THR A 76 28.64 -32.05 -4.90
C THR A 76 28.28 -33.51 -4.72
#